data_AF-A0A1L6ZPC5-F1
#
_entry.id   AF-A0A1L6ZPC5-F1
#
_cell.length_a   1.000
_cell.length_b   1.000
_cell.length_c   1.000
_cell.angle_alpha   90.00
_cell.angle_beta   90.00
_cell.angle_gamma   90.00
#
_symmetry.space_group_name_H-M   'P 1'
#
loop_
_entity.id
_entity.type
_entity.pdbx_description
1 polymer ?
#
loop_
_entity_poly.entity_id
_entity_poly.type
_entity_poly.pdbx_seq_one_letter_code
_entity_poly.pdbx_strand_id
1 'polypeptide(L)'
;MRKIFVLMVLLLLLVGCSGKSKIAGEWLIQGDNRHDPFIFVNEVSFLENGEIKTDSNRFNFEKYSFDSKEKTLKLISANKSEEMTFMLEETKDGFYLTDVDFPKEKKDMILIRKQ
;
A
#
# COMPACT_ATOMS: atom_id res chain seq x y z
N MET A 1 30.08 18.05 -32.16
CA MET A 1 29.26 16.99 -31.54
C MET A 1 28.97 17.32 -30.08
N ARG A 2 28.14 18.34 -29.79
CA ARG A 2 27.94 18.86 -28.42
C ARG A 2 26.46 19.10 -28.07
N LYS A 3 25.54 18.45 -28.79
CA LYS A 3 24.08 18.60 -28.60
C LYS A 3 23.36 17.29 -28.23
N ILE A 4 24.05 16.15 -28.20
CA ILE A 4 23.44 14.83 -27.91
C ILE A 4 23.41 14.52 -26.41
N PHE A 5 24.30 15.13 -25.62
CA PHE A 5 24.38 14.87 -24.17
C PHE A 5 23.25 15.48 -23.33
N VAL A 6 22.51 16.46 -23.86
CA VAL A 6 21.47 17.18 -23.09
C VAL A 6 20.11 16.47 -23.16
N LEU A 7 19.85 15.68 -24.22
CA LEU A 7 18.55 15.02 -24.40
C LEU A 7 18.39 13.76 -23.53
N MET A 8 19.50 13.12 -23.13
CA MET A 8 19.46 11.86 -22.38
C MET A 8 19.29 12.07 -20.87
N VAL A 9 19.55 13.27 -20.34
CA VAL A 9 19.32 13.61 -18.93
C VAL A 9 17.87 14.04 -18.68
N LEU A 10 17.15 14.49 -19.72
CA LEU A 10 15.77 14.98 -19.57
C LEU A 10 14.71 13.86 -19.47
N LEU A 11 15.06 12.61 -19.82
CA LEU A 11 14.12 11.48 -19.73
C LEU A 11 14.04 10.83 -18.35
N LEU A 12 14.91 11.19 -17.41
CA LEU A 12 14.86 10.65 -16.03
C LEU A 12 13.84 11.37 -15.13
N LEU A 13 13.16 12.40 -15.63
CA LEU A 13 12.20 13.21 -14.86
C LEU A 13 10.72 12.89 -15.17
N LEU A 14 10.44 11.83 -15.93
CA LEU A 14 9.07 11.51 -16.39
C LEU A 14 8.46 10.22 -15.81
N VAL A 15 9.08 9.60 -14.80
CA VAL A 15 8.46 8.49 -14.07
C VAL A 15 8.10 8.98 -12.66
N GLY A 16 6.81 9.27 -12.46
CA GLY A 16 6.28 9.50 -11.11
C GLY A 16 5.41 10.73 -10.91
N CYS A 17 4.75 11.25 -11.95
CA CYS A 17 3.49 11.97 -11.69
C CYS A 17 2.38 10.91 -11.51
N SER A 18 2.55 10.02 -10.53
CA SER A 18 1.47 9.17 -10.07
C SER A 18 0.48 10.10 -9.39
N GLY A 19 -0.72 10.24 -9.98
CA GLY A 19 -1.83 10.85 -9.25
C GLY A 19 -1.87 10.25 -7.85
N LYS A 20 -1.97 11.10 -6.82
CA LYS A 20 -1.94 10.69 -5.41
C LYS A 20 -2.70 9.39 -5.25
N SER A 21 -2.02 8.35 -4.79
CA SER A 21 -2.67 7.06 -4.61
C SER A 21 -3.85 7.25 -3.66
N LYS A 22 -5.05 6.80 -4.02
CA LYS A 22 -6.23 6.90 -3.14
C LYS A 22 -5.98 6.27 -1.76
N ILE A 23 -5.03 5.34 -1.68
CA ILE A 23 -4.64 4.67 -0.43
C ILE A 23 -3.63 5.49 0.39
N ALA A 24 -2.96 6.49 -0.18
CA ALA A 24 -1.97 7.28 0.56
C ALA A 24 -2.65 8.09 1.67
N GLY A 25 -2.07 8.03 2.87
CA GLY A 25 -2.57 8.68 4.07
C GLY A 25 -2.61 7.78 5.30
N GLU A 26 -3.20 8.31 6.37
CA GLU A 26 -3.33 7.64 7.65
C GLU A 26 -4.68 6.91 7.75
N TRP A 27 -4.64 5.70 8.27
CA TRP A 27 -5.78 4.80 8.36
C TRP A 27 -5.84 4.12 9.71
N LEU A 28 -7.05 4.00 10.24
CA LEU A 28 -7.36 3.09 11.33
C LEU A 28 -7.66 1.71 10.74
N ILE A 29 -7.17 0.67 11.37
CA ILE A 29 -7.51 -0.71 11.06
C ILE A 29 -8.61 -1.16 12.02
N GLN A 30 -9.72 -1.62 11.47
CA GLN A 30 -10.79 -2.24 12.26
C GLN A 30 -11.10 -3.65 11.74
N GLY A 31 -11.61 -4.48 12.65
CA GLY A 31 -11.98 -5.87 12.38
C GLY A 31 -10.99 -6.87 13.00
N ASP A 32 -10.88 -8.07 12.43
CA ASP A 32 -10.01 -9.13 12.97
C ASP A 32 -8.54 -8.87 12.64
N ASN A 33 -7.90 -8.07 13.47
CA ASN A 33 -6.46 -7.80 13.44
C ASN A 33 -5.64 -8.90 14.14
N ARG A 34 -6.09 -10.16 14.11
CA ARG A 34 -5.33 -11.32 14.59
C ARG A 34 -4.71 -12.14 13.46
N HIS A 35 -4.90 -11.69 12.22
CA HIS A 35 -4.36 -12.33 11.02
C HIS A 35 -3.21 -11.51 10.42
N ASP A 36 -2.20 -12.24 9.91
CA ASP A 36 -1.08 -11.62 9.21
C ASP A 36 -1.60 -10.83 8.00
N PRO A 37 -0.96 -9.69 7.67
CA PRO A 37 0.21 -9.12 8.33
C PRO A 37 -0.14 -8.12 9.43
N PHE A 38 -1.43 -7.82 9.62
CA PHE A 38 -1.89 -6.73 10.46
C PHE A 38 -2.09 -7.15 11.92
N ILE A 39 -1.41 -8.22 12.36
CA ILE A 39 -1.51 -8.68 13.74
C ILE A 39 -1.06 -7.56 14.69
N PHE A 40 -1.97 -7.15 15.57
CA PHE A 40 -1.76 -6.05 16.52
C PHE A 40 -1.50 -4.67 15.90
N VAL A 41 -1.86 -4.48 14.63
CA VAL A 41 -1.86 -3.15 14.00
C VAL A 41 -3.21 -2.47 14.26
N ASN A 42 -3.20 -1.27 14.82
CA ASN A 42 -4.41 -0.44 14.93
C ASN A 42 -4.35 0.73 13.95
N GLU A 43 -3.15 1.20 13.62
CA GLU A 43 -2.94 2.33 12.71
C GLU A 43 -1.89 1.99 11.67
N VAL A 44 -2.17 2.39 10.42
CA VAL A 44 -1.23 2.28 9.31
C VAL A 44 -1.24 3.56 8.49
N SER A 45 -0.06 4.02 8.10
CA SER A 45 0.15 5.17 7.25
C SER A 45 0.87 4.74 5.98
N PHE A 46 0.21 4.94 4.85
CA PHE A 46 0.78 4.73 3.52
C PHE A 46 1.32 6.06 3.01
N LEU A 47 2.64 6.23 3.01
CA LEU A 47 3.27 7.49 2.63
C LEU A 47 3.34 7.62 1.10
N GLU A 48 3.32 8.85 0.58
CA GLU A 48 3.36 9.13 -0.86
C GLU A 48 4.65 8.62 -1.55
N ASN A 49 5.72 8.40 -0.78
CA ASN A 49 6.98 7.82 -1.26
C ASN A 49 6.96 6.28 -1.36
N GLY A 50 5.83 5.64 -1.03
CA GLY A 50 5.68 4.18 -1.06
C GLY A 50 6.11 3.46 0.22
N GLU A 51 6.46 4.18 1.29
CA GLU A 51 6.78 3.60 2.60
C GLU A 51 5.53 3.40 3.47
N ILE A 52 5.61 2.45 4.39
CA ILE A 52 4.58 2.17 5.39
C ILE A 52 5.09 2.56 6.77
N LYS A 53 4.24 3.23 7.56
CA LYS A 53 4.42 3.38 9.01
C LYS A 53 3.25 2.77 9.75
N THR A 54 3.48 2.23 10.92
CA THR A 54 2.45 1.59 11.75
C THR A 54 2.81 1.69 13.22
N ASP A 55 1.82 1.52 14.09
CA ASP A 55 1.97 1.44 15.54
C ASP A 55 2.48 0.08 16.04
N SER A 56 2.53 -0.95 15.18
CA SER A 56 2.98 -2.30 15.56
C SER A 56 4.45 -2.54 15.23
N ASN A 57 5.19 -3.10 16.20
CA ASN A 57 6.56 -3.61 15.98
C ASN A 57 6.59 -5.03 15.38
N ARG A 58 5.44 -5.67 15.19
CA ARG A 58 5.32 -7.00 14.58
C ARG A 58 4.99 -6.96 13.11
N PHE A 59 4.65 -5.79 12.59
CA PHE A 59 4.41 -5.57 11.17
C PHE A 59 5.73 -5.52 10.42
N ASN A 60 5.97 -6.48 9.54
CA ASN A 60 7.24 -6.71 8.85
C ASN A 60 7.29 -6.17 7.41
N PHE A 61 6.26 -5.41 7.00
CA PHE A 61 6.22 -4.76 5.68
C PHE A 61 6.63 -3.28 5.79
N GLU A 62 7.54 -2.86 4.91
CA GLU A 62 8.08 -1.49 4.92
C GLU A 62 7.61 -0.66 3.73
N LYS A 63 7.21 -1.32 2.64
CA LYS A 63 6.82 -0.65 1.40
C LYS A 63 5.50 -1.16 0.89
N TYR A 64 4.81 -0.31 0.13
CA TYR A 64 3.62 -0.70 -0.59
C TYR A 64 3.64 -0.22 -2.04
N SER A 65 2.86 -0.88 -2.87
CA SER A 65 2.47 -0.38 -4.19
C SER A 65 0.98 -0.56 -4.39
N PHE A 66 0.34 0.39 -5.07
CA PHE A 66 -1.08 0.35 -5.39
C PHE A 66 -1.30 0.33 -6.89
N ASP A 67 -2.08 -0.64 -7.37
CA ASP A 67 -2.58 -0.67 -8.74
C ASP A 67 -4.03 -0.21 -8.74
N SER A 68 -4.30 0.96 -9.31
CA SER A 68 -5.64 1.55 -9.37
C SER A 68 -6.56 0.85 -10.36
N LYS A 69 -6.01 0.19 -11.38
CA LYS A 69 -6.77 -0.50 -12.41
C LYS A 69 -7.28 -1.84 -11.88
N GLU A 70 -6.40 -2.59 -11.24
CA GLU A 70 -6.74 -3.89 -10.64
C GLU A 70 -7.31 -3.76 -9.22
N LYS A 71 -7.27 -2.55 -8.65
CA LYS A 71 -7.66 -2.24 -7.25
C LYS A 71 -6.93 -3.12 -6.25
N THR A 72 -5.61 -3.27 -6.42
CA THR A 72 -4.79 -4.09 -5.53
C THR A 72 -3.79 -3.27 -4.75
N LEU A 73 -3.61 -3.65 -3.49
CA LEU A 73 -2.56 -3.18 -2.60
C LEU A 73 -1.56 -4.31 -2.40
N LYS A 74 -0.31 -4.06 -2.75
CA LYS A 74 0.78 -4.98 -2.48
C LYS A 74 1.62 -4.45 -1.34
N LEU A 75 1.88 -5.27 -0.34
CA LEU A 75 2.78 -4.98 0.77
C LEU A 75 4.09 -5.73 0.54
N ILE A 76 5.21 -5.07 0.79
CA ILE A 76 6.55 -5.57 0.49
C ILE A 76 7.43 -5.41 1.73
N SER A 77 8.02 -6.52 2.18
CA SER A 77 9.01 -6.56 3.27
C SER A 77 10.33 -5.88 2.90
N ALA A 78 11.08 -5.41 3.90
CA ALA A 78 12.35 -4.70 3.76
C ALA A 78 13.35 -5.40 2.82
N ASN A 79 13.47 -6.72 3.01
CA ASN A 79 14.38 -7.61 2.31
C ASN A 79 13.76 -8.24 1.05
N LYS A 80 12.49 -7.91 0.73
CA LYS A 80 11.69 -8.49 -0.36
C LYS A 80 11.55 -10.01 -0.31
N SER A 81 11.76 -10.65 0.85
CA SER A 81 11.56 -12.10 0.98
C SER A 81 10.09 -12.47 1.06
N GLU A 82 9.25 -11.51 1.42
CA GLU A 82 7.83 -11.67 1.62
C GLU A 82 7.07 -10.53 0.94
N GLU A 83 6.01 -10.90 0.22
CA GLU A 83 5.07 -10.00 -0.43
C GLU A 83 3.65 -10.52 -0.20
N MET A 84 2.73 -9.62 0.14
CA MET A 84 1.31 -9.96 0.28
C MET A 84 0.49 -9.04 -0.62
N THR A 85 -0.54 -9.58 -1.25
CA THR A 85 -1.40 -8.82 -2.16
C THR A 85 -2.82 -8.85 -1.67
N PHE A 86 -3.42 -7.67 -1.56
CA PHE A 86 -4.80 -7.49 -1.15
C PHE A 86 -5.59 -6.87 -2.30
N MET A 87 -6.79 -7.38 -2.55
CA MET A 87 -7.79 -6.62 -3.29
C MET A 87 -8.44 -5.60 -2.36
N LEU A 88 -8.68 -4.40 -2.89
CA LEU A 88 -9.32 -3.28 -2.21
C LEU A 88 -10.75 -3.09 -2.73
N GLU A 89 -11.71 -3.13 -1.83
CA GLU A 89 -13.09 -2.74 -2.11
C GLU A 89 -13.40 -1.41 -1.43
N GLU A 90 -13.65 -0.37 -2.24
CA GLU A 90 -13.96 0.98 -1.75
C GLU A 90 -15.32 0.98 -1.04
N THR A 91 -15.37 1.63 0.10
CA THR A 91 -16.57 1.81 0.94
C THR A 91 -16.83 3.30 1.14
N LYS A 92 -17.89 3.64 1.88
CA LYS A 92 -18.16 5.04 2.24
C LYS A 92 -17.03 5.67 3.07
N ASP A 93 -16.41 4.89 3.95
CA ASP A 93 -15.51 5.40 5.00
C ASP A 93 -14.06 4.92 4.84
N GLY A 94 -13.77 4.11 3.80
CA GLY A 94 -12.43 3.63 3.48
C GLY A 94 -12.42 2.37 2.61
N PHE A 95 -11.61 1.35 2.93
CA PHE A 95 -11.42 0.16 2.09
C PHE A 95 -11.51 -1.16 2.86
N TYR A 96 -12.26 -2.13 2.35
CA TYR A 96 -12.11 -3.52 2.78
C TYR A 96 -10.87 -4.14 2.15
N LEU A 97 -10.15 -4.95 2.92
CA LEU A 97 -8.97 -5.70 2.49
C LEU A 97 -9.30 -7.18 2.43
N THR A 98 -8.67 -7.81 1.45
CA THR A 98 -9.11 -9.12 0.98
C THR A 98 -7.88 -9.76 0.36
N ASP A 99 -7.21 -10.64 1.13
CA ASP A 99 -5.99 -11.35 0.72
C ASP A 99 -6.24 -12.19 -0.53
N VAL A 100 -5.52 -11.95 -1.62
CA VAL A 100 -5.76 -12.65 -2.90
C VAL A 100 -5.56 -14.17 -2.81
N ASP A 101 -4.70 -14.64 -1.93
CA ASP A 101 -4.37 -16.06 -1.78
C ASP A 101 -5.43 -16.80 -0.96
N PHE A 102 -6.18 -16.08 -0.12
CA PHE A 102 -7.24 -16.63 0.74
C PHE A 102 -8.61 -15.98 0.48
N PRO A 103 -9.21 -16.18 -0.72
CA PRO A 103 -10.41 -15.47 -1.14
C PRO A 103 -11.72 -15.81 -0.44
N LYS A 104 -11.74 -16.84 0.39
CA LYS A 104 -12.95 -17.30 1.06
C LYS A 104 -13.03 -16.83 2.52
N GLU A 105 -11.95 -16.28 3.06
CA GLU A 105 -11.83 -15.87 4.47
C GLU A 105 -12.19 -14.38 4.66
N LYS A 106 -13.08 -13.83 3.81
CA LYS A 106 -13.01 -12.41 3.41
C LYS A 106 -14.17 -11.51 3.84
N LYS A 107 -13.90 -10.68 4.84
CA LYS A 107 -13.94 -9.19 4.83
C LYS A 107 -13.57 -8.68 6.22
N ASP A 108 -12.64 -9.35 6.89
CA ASP A 108 -12.48 -9.16 8.33
C ASP A 108 -11.71 -7.90 8.66
N MET A 109 -11.21 -7.19 7.65
CA MET A 109 -10.39 -5.99 7.83
C MET A 109 -10.86 -4.83 6.97
N ILE A 110 -11.04 -3.68 7.63
CA ILE A 110 -11.35 -2.41 6.98
C ILE A 110 -10.30 -1.36 7.38
N LEU A 111 -9.76 -0.67 6.38
CA LEU A 111 -9.04 0.59 6.55
C LEU A 111 -10.07 1.71 6.58
N ILE A 112 -10.12 2.46 7.66
CA ILE A 112 -11.00 3.64 7.80
C ILE A 112 -10.12 4.88 7.81
N ARG A 113 -10.49 5.88 7.01
CA ARG A 113 -9.67 7.09 6.89
C ARG A 113 -9.60 7.80 8.24
N LYS A 114 -8.39 8.08 8.72
CA LYS A 114 -8.19 8.94 9.89
C LYS A 114 -8.42 10.39 9.44
N GLN A 115 -9.39 11.06 10.06
CA GLN A 115 -9.78 12.44 9.76
C GLN A 115 -8.78 13.44 10.33
#